data_AF-F4YDX0-F1
#
_entry.id   AF-F4YDX0-F1
#
_cell.length_a   1.000
_cell.length_b   1.000
_cell.length_c   1.000
_cell.angle_alpha   90.00
_cell.angle_beta   90.00
_cell.angle_gamma   90.00
#
_symmetry.space_group_name_H-M   'P 1'
#
loop_
_entity.id
_entity.type
_entity.pdbx_description
1 polymer ?
#
loop_
_entity_poly.entity_id
_entity_poly.type
_entity_poly.pdbx_seq_one_letter_code
_entity_poly.pdbx_strand_id
1 'polypeptide(L)'
;EGVLVGQVKNVFITKTFPNHYSIVTGLYEERHGIVANSMYDVITKKHFSDINDKDPFWWNEAVPIWVTNQLQENRSSAAAMWPGTDVPIHNTTPSYFMNYNPSVSFEERLSNVSTWLSNSNPPVTFATLYWEEPDASGHKYGPEDKENMRRVLKEIDDHIGALV
;
A
#
# COMPACT_ATOMS: atom_id res chain seq x y z
N GLU A 1 -5.07 -8.17 -22.38
CA GLU A 1 -3.72 -8.13 -22.98
C GLU A 1 -2.85 -7.17 -22.18
N GLY A 2 -1.54 -7.39 -22.06
CA GLY A 2 -0.65 -6.58 -21.24
C GLY A 2 0.79 -7.08 -21.23
N VAL A 3 1.65 -6.46 -20.42
CA VAL A 3 3.04 -6.92 -20.19
C VAL A 3 3.06 -7.90 -19.03
N LEU A 4 3.72 -9.05 -19.22
CA LEU A 4 3.90 -10.07 -18.19
C LEU A 4 5.39 -10.25 -17.88
N VAL A 5 5.75 -10.20 -16.60
CA VAL A 5 7.07 -10.57 -16.11
C VAL A 5 6.98 -11.88 -15.33
N GLY A 6 8.00 -12.74 -15.41
CA GLY A 6 7.97 -14.06 -14.76
C GLY A 6 7.93 -14.00 -13.23
N GLN A 7 8.55 -12.97 -12.63
CA GLN A 7 8.47 -12.68 -11.20
C GLN A 7 8.89 -11.23 -10.95
N VAL A 8 8.38 -10.65 -9.87
CA VAL A 8 8.90 -9.41 -9.27
C VAL A 8 9.65 -9.80 -8.01
N LYS A 9 10.90 -9.35 -7.89
CA LYS A 9 11.75 -9.69 -6.73
C LYS A 9 11.58 -8.64 -5.64
N ASN A 10 11.08 -9.09 -4.49
CA ASN A 10 11.01 -8.29 -3.27
C ASN A 10 12.40 -7.88 -2.76
N VAL A 11 12.43 -6.79 -2.00
CA VAL A 11 13.58 -6.41 -1.18
C VAL A 11 13.66 -7.29 0.08
N PHE A 12 14.83 -7.32 0.73
CA PHE A 12 15.04 -8.10 1.96
C PHE A 12 15.00 -7.16 3.17
N ILE A 13 14.08 -7.32 4.12
CA ILE A 13 13.24 -8.51 4.40
C ILE A 13 11.91 -8.53 3.61
N THR A 14 11.43 -9.73 3.25
CA THR A 14 10.16 -9.93 2.52
C THR A 14 8.95 -9.77 3.45
N LYS A 15 8.71 -8.53 3.92
CA LYS A 15 7.60 -8.13 4.79
C LYS A 15 6.81 -6.97 4.19
N THR A 16 5.54 -6.87 4.60
CA THR A 16 4.54 -5.92 4.08
C THR A 16 5.02 -4.48 4.09
N PHE A 17 5.29 -3.90 5.25
CA PHE A 17 5.63 -2.48 5.37
C PHE A 17 6.91 -2.11 4.58
N PRO A 18 8.04 -2.84 4.74
CA PRO A 18 9.25 -2.54 3.98
C PRO A 18 9.03 -2.58 2.46
N ASN A 19 8.45 -3.66 1.93
CA ASN A 19 8.33 -3.82 0.48
C ASN A 19 7.32 -2.84 -0.13
N HIS A 20 6.18 -2.60 0.52
CA HIS A 20 5.20 -1.64 0.03
C HIS A 20 5.77 -0.22 0.01
N TYR A 21 6.63 0.13 0.97
CA TYR A 21 7.29 1.43 0.97
C TYR A 21 8.43 1.50 -0.06
N SER A 22 9.17 0.41 -0.28
CA SER A 22 10.15 0.33 -1.38
C SER A 22 9.49 0.50 -2.75
N ILE A 23 8.32 -0.10 -2.99
CA ILE A 23 7.58 0.03 -4.26
C ILE A 23 7.27 1.50 -4.59
N VAL A 24 6.85 2.28 -3.59
CA VAL A 24 6.41 3.67 -3.80
C VAL A 24 7.51 4.71 -3.66
N THR A 25 8.70 4.33 -3.19
CA THR A 25 9.86 5.24 -3.05
C THR A 25 11.00 4.91 -3.99
N GLY A 26 11.10 3.66 -4.49
CA GLY A 26 12.24 3.17 -5.28
C GLY A 26 13.52 2.98 -4.45
N LEU A 27 13.41 2.98 -3.11
CA LEU A 27 14.54 2.89 -2.19
C LEU A 27 14.57 1.53 -1.47
N TYR A 28 15.76 1.13 -1.01
CA TYR A 28 15.92 0.02 -0.07
C TYR A 28 15.57 0.44 1.36
N GLU A 29 15.34 -0.56 2.20
CA GLU A 29 14.91 -0.44 3.58
C GLU A 29 15.80 0.46 4.43
N GLU A 30 17.12 0.30 4.29
CA GLU A 30 18.12 1.10 4.99
C GLU A 30 18.08 2.59 4.61
N ARG A 31 17.48 2.93 3.47
CA ARG A 31 17.39 4.30 2.96
C ARG A 31 16.04 4.94 3.27
N HIS A 32 14.95 4.17 3.19
CA HIS A 32 13.62 4.70 3.50
C HIS A 32 13.18 4.52 4.96
N GLY A 33 14.00 3.88 5.81
CA GLY A 33 13.82 3.80 7.26
C GLY A 33 12.89 2.67 7.74
N ILE A 34 11.90 2.26 6.93
CA ILE A 34 10.99 1.15 7.24
C ILE A 34 11.67 -0.23 7.05
N VAL A 35 12.41 -0.72 8.05
CA VAL A 35 13.19 -1.97 7.93
C VAL A 35 12.44 -3.25 8.34
N ALA A 36 11.33 -3.13 9.06
CA ALA A 36 10.49 -4.27 9.45
C ALA A 36 9.05 -3.85 9.77
N ASN A 37 8.14 -4.84 9.83
CA ASN A 37 6.77 -4.62 10.32
C ASN A 37 6.72 -4.32 11.84
N SER A 38 7.80 -4.61 12.57
CA SER A 38 7.97 -4.21 13.97
C SER A 38 9.43 -3.86 14.22
N MET A 39 9.69 -2.65 14.70
CA MET A 39 11.04 -2.14 14.91
C MET A 39 11.09 -1.12 16.05
N TYR A 40 12.28 -0.88 16.57
CA TYR A 40 12.54 0.01 17.70
C TYR A 40 13.70 0.93 17.38
N ASP A 41 13.52 2.23 17.62
CA ASP A 41 14.57 3.23 17.45
C ASP A 41 15.19 3.55 18.80
N VAL A 42 16.49 3.27 18.92
CA VAL A 42 17.21 3.37 20.21
C VAL A 42 17.45 4.82 20.64
N ILE A 43 17.38 5.79 19.73
CA ILE A 43 17.68 7.21 20.00
C ILE A 43 16.43 7.90 20.54
N THR A 44 15.33 7.82 19.79
CA THR A 44 14.03 8.40 20.12
C THR A 44 13.21 7.55 21.08
N LYS A 45 13.61 6.29 21.32
CA LYS A 45 12.91 5.31 22.16
C LYS A 45 11.50 4.98 21.65
N LYS A 46 11.24 5.18 20.37
CA LYS A 46 9.95 4.89 19.72
C LYS A 46 9.88 3.45 19.24
N HIS A 47 8.67 2.90 19.25
CA HIS A 47 8.35 1.61 18.64
C HIS A 47 7.49 1.82 17.40
N PHE A 48 7.70 1.00 16.37
CA PHE A 48 6.86 0.93 15.19
C PHE A 48 6.21 -0.45 15.13
N SER A 49 4.92 -0.50 14.79
CA SER A 49 4.19 -1.73 14.48
C SER A 49 2.93 -1.42 13.67
N ASP A 50 2.22 -2.45 13.23
CA ASP A 50 0.90 -2.37 12.57
C ASP A 50 -0.16 -1.57 13.35
N ILE A 51 -0.06 -1.52 14.68
CA ILE A 51 -0.93 -0.71 15.55
C ILE A 51 -0.33 0.66 15.95
N ASN A 52 0.94 0.91 15.61
CA ASN A 52 1.66 2.12 15.97
C ASN A 52 2.56 2.60 14.81
N ASP A 53 1.92 2.84 13.66
CA ASP A 53 2.58 3.20 12.41
C ASP A 53 2.38 4.67 12.01
N LYS A 54 1.59 5.45 12.76
CA LYS A 54 1.13 6.80 12.33
C LYS A 54 2.08 7.95 12.59
N ASP A 55 3.24 7.70 13.19
CA ASP A 55 4.24 8.74 13.46
C ASP A 55 5.11 9.01 12.21
N PRO A 56 5.05 10.21 11.59
CA PRO A 56 5.84 10.53 10.40
C PRO A 56 7.35 10.39 10.59
N PHE A 57 7.85 10.39 11.83
CA PHE A 57 9.26 10.11 12.14
C PHE A 57 9.79 8.88 11.39
N TRP A 58 9.00 7.82 11.29
CA TRP A 58 9.43 6.56 10.65
C TRP A 58 9.50 6.63 9.12
N TRP A 59 8.74 7.55 8.52
CA TRP A 59 8.47 7.55 7.08
C TRP A 59 9.19 8.67 6.33
N ASN A 60 9.53 9.75 7.03
CA ASN A 60 10.09 10.99 6.45
C ASN A 60 11.52 10.87 5.90
N GLU A 61 12.17 9.70 6.00
CA GLU A 61 13.47 9.46 5.36
C GLU A 61 13.35 9.30 3.83
N ALA A 62 12.13 9.16 3.30
CA ALA A 62 11.87 9.02 1.87
C ALA A 62 10.63 9.80 1.41
N VAL A 63 10.61 10.18 0.13
CA VAL A 63 9.47 10.81 -0.53
C VAL A 63 8.73 9.76 -1.37
N PRO A 64 7.50 9.36 -0.99
CA PRO A 64 6.72 8.41 -1.76
C PRO A 64 6.07 9.06 -2.99
N ILE A 65 5.80 8.25 -4.01
CA ILE A 65 5.33 8.70 -5.33
C ILE A 65 4.04 9.54 -5.29
N TRP A 66 3.14 9.33 -4.32
CA TRP A 66 1.93 10.16 -4.22
C TRP A 66 2.25 11.60 -3.83
N VAL A 67 3.30 11.83 -3.02
CA VAL A 67 3.80 13.16 -2.68
C VAL A 67 4.46 13.76 -3.93
N THR A 68 5.33 13.01 -4.60
CA THR A 68 5.99 13.47 -5.84
C THR A 68 4.98 13.84 -6.93
N ASN A 69 3.92 13.05 -7.10
CA ASN A 69 2.85 13.29 -8.06
C ASN A 69 2.07 14.59 -7.75
N GLN A 70 1.78 14.85 -6.47
CA GLN A 70 1.05 16.05 -6.02
C GLN A 70 1.87 17.33 -6.04
N LEU A 71 3.20 17.24 -6.08
CA LEU A 71 4.06 18.41 -6.28
C LEU A 71 4.00 18.95 -7.72
N GLN A 72 3.47 18.17 -8.66
CA GLN A 72 3.29 18.59 -10.03
C GLN A 72 1.99 19.40 -10.18
N GLU A 73 2.00 20.39 -11.07
CA GLU A 73 0.83 21.23 -11.31
C GLU A 73 -0.37 20.40 -11.81
N ASN A 74 -1.56 20.74 -11.29
CA ASN A 74 -2.84 20.17 -11.69
C ASN A 74 -2.92 18.63 -11.58
N ARG A 75 -2.30 18.05 -10.53
CA ARG A 75 -2.30 16.60 -10.27
C ARG A 75 -2.64 16.30 -8.82
N SER A 76 -3.53 15.34 -8.63
CA SER A 76 -3.87 14.77 -7.33
C SER A 76 -3.52 13.28 -7.27
N SER A 77 -3.33 12.79 -6.04
CA SER A 77 -3.13 11.36 -5.77
C SER A 77 -4.29 10.82 -4.94
N ALA A 78 -4.62 9.54 -5.16
CA ALA A 78 -5.62 8.81 -4.41
C ALA A 78 -5.05 7.53 -3.78
N ALA A 79 -5.61 7.09 -2.65
CA ALA A 79 -5.18 5.85 -2.01
C ALA A 79 -6.29 5.14 -1.25
N ALA A 80 -6.53 3.87 -1.57
CA ALA A 80 -7.26 2.96 -0.71
C ALA A 80 -6.27 2.08 0.06
N MET A 81 -5.91 2.54 1.26
CA MET A 81 -5.26 1.75 2.31
C MET A 81 -3.85 1.23 2.03
N TRP A 82 -3.11 1.86 1.11
CA TRP A 82 -1.70 1.51 0.91
C TRP A 82 -0.84 1.94 2.12
N PRO A 83 0.12 1.12 2.60
CA PRO A 83 0.95 1.47 3.75
C PRO A 83 1.60 2.86 3.64
N GLY A 84 1.40 3.69 4.67
CA GLY A 84 1.93 5.05 4.75
C GLY A 84 1.05 6.14 4.12
N THR A 85 -0.02 5.78 3.40
CA THR A 85 -0.89 6.79 2.75
C THR A 85 -1.79 7.55 3.71
N ASP A 86 -2.06 7.00 4.89
CA ASP A 86 -2.77 7.65 5.99
C ASP A 86 -1.81 8.26 7.04
N VAL A 87 -0.55 8.51 6.66
CA VAL A 87 0.47 9.21 7.45
C VAL A 87 0.85 10.51 6.74
N PRO A 88 0.96 11.67 7.44
CA PRO A 88 1.35 12.93 6.82
C PRO A 88 2.87 13.00 6.55
N ILE A 89 3.34 12.19 5.61
CA ILE A 89 4.75 12.10 5.21
C ILE A 89 5.16 13.40 4.53
N HIS A 90 6.20 14.05 5.05
CA HIS A 90 6.57 15.42 4.68
C HIS A 90 5.37 16.38 4.71
N ASN A 91 4.53 16.27 5.75
CA ASN A 91 3.29 17.03 5.94
C ASN A 91 2.25 16.86 4.82
N THR A 92 2.32 15.75 4.06
CA THR A 92 1.47 15.51 2.90
C THR A 92 0.88 14.10 2.92
N THR A 93 -0.42 14.01 2.74
CA THR A 93 -1.15 12.77 2.40
C THR A 93 -1.57 12.82 0.92
N PRO A 94 -2.03 11.71 0.32
CA PRO A 94 -2.82 11.79 -0.91
C PRO A 94 -4.01 12.74 -0.73
N SER A 95 -4.44 13.41 -1.80
CA SER A 95 -5.59 14.32 -1.81
C SER A 95 -6.89 13.60 -1.42
N TYR A 96 -6.97 12.31 -1.78
CA TYR A 96 -8.07 11.43 -1.43
C TYR A 96 -7.50 10.15 -0.83
N PHE A 97 -7.88 9.78 0.38
CA PHE A 97 -7.41 8.53 0.96
C PHE A 97 -8.39 7.92 1.96
N MET A 98 -8.22 6.63 2.22
CA MET A 98 -8.89 5.90 3.31
C MET A 98 -7.88 5.60 4.41
N ASN A 99 -8.27 5.82 5.68
CA ASN A 99 -7.53 5.26 6.81
C ASN A 99 -7.56 3.73 6.72
N TYR A 100 -6.47 3.07 7.10
CA TYR A 100 -6.42 1.61 7.10
C TYR A 100 -7.52 1.02 8.01
N ASN A 101 -8.39 0.21 7.42
CA ASN A 101 -9.40 -0.56 8.13
C ASN A 101 -9.65 -1.87 7.36
N PRO A 102 -9.13 -3.03 7.83
CA PRO A 102 -9.24 -4.30 7.12
C PRO A 102 -10.68 -4.82 7.04
N SER A 103 -11.62 -4.20 7.76
CA SER A 103 -13.04 -4.57 7.70
C SER A 103 -13.78 -3.96 6.50
N VAL A 104 -13.17 -2.99 5.79
CA VAL A 104 -13.77 -2.38 4.60
C VAL A 104 -13.64 -3.34 3.42
N SER A 105 -14.76 -3.62 2.76
CA SER A 105 -14.81 -4.56 1.63
C SER A 105 -14.02 -4.07 0.43
N PHE A 106 -13.62 -4.99 -0.45
CA PHE A 106 -12.90 -4.64 -1.67
C PHE A 106 -13.74 -3.73 -2.57
N GLU A 107 -15.04 -4.00 -2.69
CA GLU A 107 -15.98 -3.23 -3.52
C GLU A 107 -16.09 -1.77 -3.04
N GLU A 108 -16.09 -1.54 -1.73
CA GLU A 108 -16.11 -0.19 -1.18
C GLU A 108 -14.79 0.54 -1.49
N ARG A 109 -13.64 -0.13 -1.31
CA ARG A 109 -12.32 0.42 -1.67
C ARG A 109 -12.26 0.78 -3.15
N LEU A 110 -12.70 -0.14 -4.02
CA LEU A 110 -12.73 0.04 -5.48
C LEU A 110 -13.68 1.17 -5.90
N SER A 111 -14.88 1.23 -5.31
CA SER A 111 -15.87 2.28 -5.58
C SER A 111 -15.32 3.67 -5.27
N ASN A 112 -14.66 3.83 -4.12
CA ASN A 112 -14.02 5.09 -3.75
C ASN A 112 -12.91 5.49 -4.73
N VAL A 113 -11.98 4.57 -5.02
CA VAL A 113 -10.88 4.84 -5.97
C VAL A 113 -11.40 5.19 -7.36
N SER A 114 -12.40 4.47 -7.86
CA SER A 114 -13.03 4.74 -9.16
C SER A 114 -13.72 6.10 -9.20
N THR A 115 -14.38 6.48 -8.11
CA THR A 115 -15.03 7.79 -7.96
C THR A 115 -13.99 8.91 -7.98
N TRP A 116 -12.88 8.75 -7.25
CA TRP A 116 -11.81 9.75 -7.23
C TRP A 116 -11.12 9.87 -8.59
N LEU A 117 -10.89 8.76 -9.29
CA LEU A 117 -10.32 8.81 -10.65
C LEU A 117 -11.23 9.55 -11.64
N SER A 118 -12.55 9.45 -11.48
CA SER A 118 -13.52 10.00 -12.45
C SER A 118 -13.94 11.44 -12.16
N ASN A 119 -14.02 11.84 -10.88
CA ASN A 119 -14.74 13.06 -10.46
C ASN A 119 -13.86 14.11 -9.76
N SER A 120 -12.55 13.91 -9.68
CA SER A 120 -11.66 14.83 -8.96
C SER A 120 -11.26 16.06 -9.77
N ASN A 121 -11.04 17.17 -9.07
CA ASN A 121 -10.45 18.38 -9.63
C ASN A 121 -9.50 19.02 -8.58
N PRO A 122 -8.17 19.07 -8.80
CA PRO A 122 -7.42 18.55 -9.95
C PRO A 122 -7.63 17.05 -10.21
N PRO A 123 -7.40 16.56 -11.44
CA PRO A 123 -7.58 15.16 -11.75
C PRO A 123 -6.64 14.28 -10.92
N VAL A 124 -7.18 13.15 -10.44
CA VAL A 124 -6.34 12.10 -9.86
C VAL A 124 -5.58 11.43 -10.98
N THR A 125 -4.25 11.55 -10.93
CA THR A 125 -3.32 11.01 -11.95
C THR A 125 -2.45 9.88 -11.41
N PHE A 126 -2.62 9.56 -10.13
CA PHE A 126 -1.99 8.44 -9.46
C PHE A 126 -2.94 7.88 -8.41
N ALA A 127 -3.12 6.57 -8.38
CA ALA A 127 -3.92 5.89 -7.38
C ALA A 127 -3.24 4.61 -6.88
N THR A 128 -3.47 4.27 -5.61
CA THR A 128 -3.09 2.98 -5.02
C THR A 128 -4.30 2.31 -4.41
N LEU A 129 -4.35 0.99 -4.47
CA LEU A 129 -5.35 0.15 -3.81
C LEU A 129 -4.63 -1.05 -3.21
N TYR A 130 -4.86 -1.29 -1.92
CA TYR A 130 -4.31 -2.43 -1.20
C TYR A 130 -5.41 -3.42 -0.81
N TRP A 131 -5.10 -4.71 -0.89
CA TRP A 131 -5.95 -5.82 -0.47
C TRP A 131 -5.12 -6.85 0.30
N GLU A 132 -5.67 -7.38 1.38
CA GLU A 132 -4.95 -8.26 2.31
C GLU A 132 -4.81 -9.71 1.80
N GLU A 133 -5.66 -10.14 0.87
CA GLU A 133 -5.54 -11.47 0.26
C GLU A 133 -4.59 -11.44 -0.95
N PRO A 134 -3.79 -12.49 -1.18
CA PRO A 134 -3.87 -13.83 -0.59
C PRO A 134 -3.02 -14.02 0.67
N ASP A 135 -2.42 -12.96 1.22
CA ASP A 135 -1.48 -13.05 2.35
C ASP A 135 -2.18 -13.57 3.61
N ALA A 136 -3.36 -13.02 3.94
CA ALA A 136 -4.12 -13.41 5.12
C ALA A 136 -4.50 -14.91 5.12
N SER A 137 -5.08 -15.41 4.03
CA SER A 137 -5.40 -16.84 3.91
C SER A 137 -4.16 -17.71 3.75
N GLY A 138 -3.10 -17.22 3.11
CA GLY A 138 -1.81 -17.89 3.03
C GLY A 138 -1.18 -18.11 4.42
N HIS A 139 -1.31 -17.14 5.32
CA HIS A 139 -0.90 -17.27 6.71
C HIS A 139 -1.73 -18.30 7.49
N LYS A 140 -3.02 -18.41 7.17
CA LYS A 140 -3.95 -19.34 7.85
C LYS A 140 -3.80 -20.79 7.40
N TYR A 141 -3.72 -21.01 6.09
CA TYR A 141 -3.76 -22.36 5.50
C TYR A 141 -2.38 -22.86 5.04
N GLY A 142 -1.46 -21.93 4.74
CA GLY A 142 -0.22 -22.23 4.05
C GLY A 142 -0.40 -22.27 2.52
N PRO A 143 0.65 -21.93 1.74
CA PRO A 143 0.55 -21.84 0.29
C PRO A 143 0.31 -23.18 -0.41
N GLU A 144 0.59 -24.31 0.25
CA GLU A 144 0.42 -25.66 -0.31
C GLU A 144 -1.01 -26.22 -0.14
N ASP A 145 -1.88 -25.53 0.62
CA ASP A 145 -3.30 -25.88 0.71
C ASP A 145 -4.04 -25.42 -0.57
N LYS A 146 -3.92 -26.23 -1.62
CA LYS A 146 -4.47 -25.92 -2.95
C LYS A 146 -6.00 -25.80 -2.93
N GLU A 147 -6.71 -26.48 -2.05
CA GLU A 147 -8.17 -26.43 -2.02
C GLU A 147 -8.66 -25.07 -1.53
N ASN A 148 -8.17 -24.63 -0.36
CA ASN A 148 -8.54 -23.34 0.21
C ASN A 148 -7.95 -22.20 -0.63
N MET A 149 -6.67 -22.28 -1.02
CA MET A 149 -6.03 -21.20 -1.78
C MET A 149 -6.63 -21.02 -3.18
N ARG A 150 -7.15 -22.07 -3.83
CA ARG A 150 -7.85 -21.91 -5.12
C ARG A 150 -9.11 -21.06 -5.00
N ARG A 151 -9.84 -21.14 -3.89
CA ARG A 151 -11.02 -20.29 -3.65
C ARG A 151 -10.61 -18.83 -3.45
N VAL A 152 -9.58 -18.59 -2.64
CA VAL A 152 -9.05 -17.23 -2.37
C VAL A 152 -8.53 -16.59 -3.66
N LEU A 153 -7.76 -17.33 -4.45
CA LEU A 153 -7.25 -16.84 -5.73
C LEU A 153 -8.38 -16.55 -6.74
N LYS A 154 -9.48 -17.32 -6.71
CA LYS A 154 -10.65 -17.04 -7.55
C LYS A 154 -11.37 -15.76 -7.13
N GLU A 155 -11.45 -15.48 -5.83
CA GLU A 155 -12.02 -14.24 -5.29
C GLU A 155 -11.17 -13.03 -5.69
N ILE A 156 -9.84 -13.12 -5.57
CA ILE A 156 -8.93 -12.06 -6.04
C ILE A 156 -9.07 -11.85 -7.55
N ASP A 157 -9.21 -12.91 -8.33
CA ASP A 157 -9.47 -12.83 -9.76
C ASP A 157 -10.81 -12.13 -10.07
N ASP A 158 -11.87 -12.38 -9.30
CA ASP A 158 -13.14 -11.65 -9.42
C ASP A 158 -12.98 -10.15 -9.06
N HIS A 159 -12.20 -9.83 -8.02
CA HIS A 159 -11.87 -8.46 -7.63
C HIS A 159 -11.09 -7.71 -8.73
N ILE A 160 -10.10 -8.35 -9.34
CA ILE A 160 -9.38 -7.78 -10.50
C ILE A 160 -10.33 -7.64 -11.70
N GLY A 161 -11.23 -8.60 -11.92
CA GLY A 161 -12.26 -8.53 -12.95
C GLY A 161 -13.24 -7.36 -12.77
N ALA A 162 -13.51 -6.95 -11.53
CA ALA A 162 -14.33 -5.76 -11.25
C ALA A 162 -13.61 -4.43 -11.53
N LEU A 163 -12.27 -4.43 -11.57
CA LEU A 163 -11.45 -3.25 -11.84
C LEU A 163 -11.30 -2.94 -13.34
N VAL A 164 -11.39 -3.96 -14.20
CA VAL A 164 -11.12 -3.90 -15.66
C VAL A 164 -12.41 -3.83 -16.46
#